data_AF-A0A2E3C6N8-F1
#
_entry.id   AF-A0A2E3C6N8-F1
#
_cell.length_a   1.000
_cell.length_b   1.000
_cell.length_c   1.000
_cell.angle_alpha   90.00
_cell.angle_beta   90.00
_cell.angle_gamma   90.00
#
_symmetry.space_group_name_H-M   'P 1'
#
loop_
_entity.id
_entity.type
_entity.pdbx_description
1 polymer ?
#
loop_
_entity_poly.entity_id
_entity_poly.type
_entity_poly.pdbx_seq_one_letter_code
_entity_poly.pdbx_strand_id
1 'polypeptide(L)'
;MGDQMKSLLGERKSIVEKKTNSSKEERNRQNDEVKRWVETRKGIQDTIRQLMDEMDRQQEIRESENNKVKELKIIREQKTKDMQEIRKEFFSHVDSKRIEQRKKTRGISSIKEEMRKLEFKHMTKKISDEKFEEQRKKLKEELKDADGSKIVDLGGPSELREKLKIAESEQEAAHSAVDAAAVVAQSAHDLMHEIRTEVSRLKDEHSDAHRKVEKFRRIADKHHKKFLVGMRCIQSIDGILNSTTDDLGSVEDAASVEARDLMDLLMSGETLGLEDLMAFQRNN
;
A
#
# COMPACT_ATOMS: atom_id res chain seq x y z
N MET A 1 -74.77 -0.75 -34.61
CA MET A 1 -73.71 0.21 -34.25
C MET A 1 -73.02 -0.19 -32.94
N GLY A 2 -73.75 -0.39 -31.83
CA GLY A 2 -73.15 -0.74 -30.52
C GLY A 2 -72.36 -2.06 -30.48
N ASP A 3 -72.84 -3.10 -31.17
CA ASP A 3 -72.21 -4.44 -31.14
C ASP A 3 -70.85 -4.50 -31.89
N GLN A 4 -70.76 -3.75 -33.00
CA GLN A 4 -69.50 -3.58 -33.75
C GLN A 4 -68.48 -2.75 -32.94
N MET A 5 -68.93 -1.74 -32.19
CA MET A 5 -68.09 -0.94 -31.30
C MET A 5 -67.52 -1.78 -30.14
N LYS A 6 -68.36 -2.62 -29.51
CA LYS A 6 -67.95 -3.52 -28.42
C LYS A 6 -66.92 -4.56 -28.90
N SER A 7 -67.13 -5.14 -30.08
CA SER A 7 -66.18 -6.07 -30.69
C SER A 7 -64.80 -5.42 -30.96
N LEU A 8 -64.79 -4.22 -31.57
CA LEU A 8 -63.55 -3.47 -31.85
C LEU A 8 -62.82 -3.03 -30.58
N LEU A 9 -63.55 -2.65 -29.52
CA LEU A 9 -62.97 -2.30 -28.22
C LEU A 9 -62.40 -3.53 -27.50
N GLY A 10 -63.06 -4.69 -27.58
CA GLY A 10 -62.56 -5.95 -27.04
C GLY A 10 -61.27 -6.42 -27.73
N GLU A 11 -61.18 -6.30 -29.06
CA GLU A 11 -59.96 -6.62 -29.81
C GLU A 11 -58.81 -5.67 -29.43
N ARG A 12 -59.09 -4.36 -29.34
CA ARG A 12 -58.10 -3.37 -28.87
C ARG A 12 -57.67 -3.63 -27.43
N LYS A 13 -58.58 -4.00 -26.53
CA LYS A 13 -58.27 -4.40 -25.15
C LYS A 13 -57.27 -5.55 -25.13
N SER A 14 -57.53 -6.63 -25.86
CA SER A 14 -56.63 -7.79 -25.92
C SER A 14 -55.22 -7.41 -26.42
N ILE A 15 -55.12 -6.52 -27.41
CA ILE A 15 -53.83 -6.03 -27.91
C ILE A 15 -53.10 -5.22 -26.83
N VAL A 16 -53.81 -4.34 -26.12
CA VAL A 16 -53.24 -3.53 -25.04
C VAL A 16 -52.81 -4.43 -23.88
N GLU A 17 -53.62 -5.41 -23.47
CA GLU A 17 -53.27 -6.41 -22.43
C GLU A 17 -51.98 -7.16 -22.75
N LYS A 18 -51.82 -7.66 -23.99
CA LYS A 18 -50.58 -8.32 -24.41
C LYS A 18 -49.36 -7.40 -24.30
N LYS A 19 -49.49 -6.14 -24.73
CA LYS A 19 -48.40 -5.14 -24.64
C LYS A 19 -48.10 -4.75 -23.19
N THR A 20 -49.13 -4.64 -22.35
CA THR A 20 -49.01 -4.35 -20.92
C THR A 20 -48.31 -5.49 -20.19
N ASN A 21 -48.72 -6.74 -20.43
CA ASN A 21 -48.11 -7.91 -19.80
C ASN A 21 -46.64 -8.08 -20.24
N SER A 22 -46.34 -7.90 -21.53
CA SER A 22 -44.95 -7.88 -22.02
C SER A 22 -44.12 -6.78 -21.37
N SER A 23 -44.69 -5.59 -21.16
CA SER A 23 -44.00 -4.49 -20.46
C SER A 23 -43.77 -4.79 -18.97
N LYS A 24 -44.68 -5.53 -18.32
CA LYS A 24 -44.54 -5.99 -16.93
C LYS A 24 -43.40 -7.00 -16.79
N GLU A 25 -43.37 -8.00 -17.66
CA GLU A 25 -42.31 -9.02 -17.68
C GLU A 25 -40.94 -8.39 -17.93
N GLU A 26 -40.84 -7.49 -18.91
CA GLU A 26 -39.59 -6.81 -19.20
C GLU A 26 -39.16 -5.89 -18.05
N ARG A 27 -40.09 -5.15 -17.42
CA ARG A 27 -39.77 -4.37 -16.20
C ARG A 27 -39.20 -5.28 -15.10
N ASN A 28 -39.83 -6.42 -14.85
CA ASN A 28 -39.38 -7.34 -13.80
C ASN A 28 -37.98 -7.90 -14.12
N ARG A 29 -37.74 -8.32 -15.37
CA ARG A 29 -36.43 -8.77 -15.84
C ARG A 29 -35.35 -7.72 -15.63
N GLN A 30 -35.64 -6.46 -15.98
CA GLN A 30 -34.70 -5.36 -15.82
C GLN A 30 -34.47 -5.01 -14.33
N ASN A 31 -35.50 -5.13 -13.48
CA ASN A 31 -35.35 -4.98 -12.03
C ASN A 31 -34.47 -6.07 -11.40
N ASP A 32 -34.55 -7.31 -11.88
CA ASP A 32 -33.69 -8.38 -11.42
C ASP A 32 -32.23 -8.13 -11.82
N GLU A 33 -31.98 -7.62 -13.03
CA GLU A 33 -30.65 -7.15 -13.44
C GLU A 33 -30.16 -6.00 -12.56
N VAL A 34 -31.01 -5.01 -12.23
CA VAL A 34 -30.65 -3.94 -11.29
C VAL A 34 -30.20 -4.51 -9.95
N LYS A 35 -30.91 -5.49 -9.38
CA LYS A 35 -30.53 -6.13 -8.12
C LYS A 35 -29.17 -6.80 -8.20
N ARG A 36 -28.92 -7.58 -9.26
CA ARG A 36 -27.62 -8.24 -9.50
C ARG A 36 -26.48 -7.23 -9.54
N TRP A 37 -26.62 -6.16 -10.33
CA TRP A 37 -25.57 -5.14 -10.43
C TRP A 37 -25.40 -4.32 -9.15
N VAL A 38 -26.47 -4.11 -8.37
CA VAL A 38 -26.38 -3.48 -7.04
C VAL A 38 -25.60 -4.37 -6.06
N GLU A 39 -25.84 -5.68 -6.06
CA GLU A 39 -25.09 -6.64 -5.26
C GLU A 39 -23.61 -6.70 -5.69
N THR A 40 -23.33 -6.78 -6.99
CA THR A 40 -21.96 -6.74 -7.51
C THR A 40 -21.25 -5.44 -7.11
N ARG A 41 -21.92 -4.29 -7.26
CA ARG A 41 -21.37 -2.99 -6.85
C ARG A 41 -21.06 -2.97 -5.36
N LYS A 42 -21.96 -3.50 -4.52
CA LYS A 42 -21.76 -3.60 -3.07
C LYS A 42 -20.56 -4.49 -2.74
N GLY A 43 -20.45 -5.65 -3.38
CA GLY A 43 -19.31 -6.55 -3.22
C GLY A 43 -17.97 -5.86 -3.54
N ILE A 44 -17.89 -5.15 -4.67
CA ILE A 44 -16.69 -4.38 -5.05
C ILE A 44 -16.41 -3.26 -4.03
N GLN A 45 -17.45 -2.58 -3.54
CA GLN A 45 -17.27 -1.54 -2.54
C GLN A 45 -16.73 -2.10 -1.22
N ASP A 46 -17.20 -3.28 -0.80
CA ASP A 46 -16.74 -3.96 0.39
C ASP A 46 -15.27 -4.40 0.25
N THR A 47 -14.86 -4.93 -0.91
CA THR A 47 -13.45 -5.25 -1.19
C THR A 47 -12.57 -4.00 -1.23
N ILE A 48 -13.05 -2.88 -1.79
CA ILE A 48 -12.32 -1.61 -1.75
C ILE A 48 -12.10 -1.16 -0.30
N ARG A 49 -13.10 -1.26 0.58
CA ARG A 49 -12.92 -0.90 2.00
C ARG A 49 -11.87 -1.78 2.68
N GLN A 50 -11.93 -3.09 2.46
CA GLN A 50 -10.93 -4.02 3.04
C GLN A 50 -9.50 -3.70 2.58
N LEU A 51 -9.31 -3.36 1.31
CA LEU A 51 -8.00 -2.96 0.79
C LEU A 51 -7.55 -1.60 1.34
N MET A 52 -8.47 -0.66 1.55
CA MET A 52 -8.16 0.62 2.18
C MET A 52 -7.77 0.43 3.65
N ASP A 53 -8.49 -0.41 4.40
CA ASP A 53 -8.13 -0.74 5.78
C ASP A 53 -6.75 -1.41 5.87
N GLU A 54 -6.43 -2.29 4.91
CA GLU A 54 -5.10 -2.89 4.83
C GLU A 54 -4.02 -1.87 4.45
N MET A 55 -4.31 -0.94 3.54
CA MET A 55 -3.40 0.16 3.21
C MET A 55 -3.10 1.03 4.43
N ASP A 56 -4.11 1.34 5.26
CA ASP A 56 -3.93 2.11 6.48
C ASP A 56 -3.05 1.36 7.50
N ARG A 57 -3.25 0.04 7.66
CA ARG A 57 -2.35 -0.79 8.48
C ARG A 57 -0.91 -0.79 7.96
N GLN A 58 -0.71 -0.91 6.64
CA GLN A 58 0.62 -0.84 6.04
C GLN A 58 1.26 0.54 6.22
N GLN A 59 0.45 1.61 6.23
CA GLN A 59 0.92 2.95 6.54
C GLN A 59 1.43 3.04 7.98
N GLU A 60 0.69 2.50 8.96
CA GLU A 60 1.13 2.46 10.37
C GLU A 60 2.44 1.68 10.53
N ILE A 61 2.58 0.52 9.87
CA ILE A 61 3.81 -0.28 9.88
C ILE A 61 4.97 0.54 9.29
N ARG A 62 4.76 1.16 8.13
CA ARG A 62 5.75 1.99 7.47
C ARG A 62 6.17 3.18 8.36
N GLU A 63 5.23 3.84 9.04
CA GLU A 63 5.52 4.97 9.92
C GLU A 63 6.30 4.53 11.16
N SER A 64 5.90 3.42 11.78
CA SER A 64 6.59 2.81 12.92
C SER A 64 8.03 2.42 12.57
N GLU A 65 8.23 1.71 11.45
CA GLU A 65 9.56 1.31 10.99
C GLU A 65 10.40 2.51 10.54
N ASN A 66 9.80 3.55 9.94
CA ASN A 66 10.53 4.78 9.64
C ASN A 66 11.01 5.51 10.90
N ASN A 67 10.21 5.51 11.97
CA ASN A 67 10.63 6.07 13.25
C ASN A 67 11.77 5.25 13.85
N LYS A 68 11.69 3.92 13.81
CA LYS A 68 12.77 3.02 14.21
C LYS A 68 14.05 3.24 13.39
N VAL A 69 13.94 3.42 12.08
CA VAL A 69 15.09 3.75 11.21
C VAL A 69 15.72 5.08 11.61
N LYS A 70 14.94 6.10 11.99
CA LYS A 70 15.49 7.38 12.48
C LYS A 70 16.25 7.18 13.79
N GLU A 71 15.70 6.44 14.74
CA GLU A 71 16.36 6.15 16.02
C GLU A 71 17.64 5.34 15.83
N LEU A 72 17.59 4.28 15.02
CA LEU A 72 18.75 3.45 14.70
C LEU A 72 19.82 4.23 13.94
N LYS A 73 19.46 5.20 13.10
CA LYS A 73 20.44 6.10 12.45
C LYS A 73 21.19 6.97 13.46
N ILE A 74 20.53 7.46 14.51
CA ILE A 74 21.17 8.21 15.60
C ILE A 74 22.16 7.30 16.33
N ILE A 75 21.75 6.07 16.67
CA ILE A 75 22.61 5.08 17.33
C ILE A 75 23.80 4.72 16.43
N ARG A 76 23.57 4.47 15.13
CA ARG A 76 24.63 4.18 14.16
C ARG A 76 25.61 5.35 14.06
N GLU A 77 25.13 6.60 14.05
CA GLU A 77 26.00 7.77 14.02
C GLU A 77 26.86 7.87 15.29
N GLN A 78 26.28 7.63 16.47
CA GLN A 78 27.02 7.56 17.74
C GLN A 78 28.10 6.47 17.70
N LYS A 79 27.74 5.23 17.34
CA LYS A 79 28.69 4.11 17.24
C LYS A 79 29.76 4.34 16.17
N THR A 80 29.43 5.03 15.08
CA THR A 80 30.41 5.41 14.06
C THR A 80 31.40 6.45 14.59
N LYS A 81 30.93 7.42 15.39
CA LYS A 81 31.81 8.40 16.06
C LYS A 81 32.73 7.70 17.06
N ASP A 82 32.19 6.83 17.91
CA ASP A 82 32.96 6.05 18.88
C ASP A 82 34.04 5.20 18.18
N MET A 83 33.68 4.50 17.10
CA MET A 83 34.63 3.74 16.28
C MET A 83 35.71 4.64 15.66
N GLN A 84 35.35 5.83 15.18
CA GLN A 84 36.32 6.78 14.62
C GLN A 84 37.28 7.31 15.68
N GLU A 85 36.82 7.56 16.90
CA GLU A 85 37.65 7.97 18.04
C GLU A 85 38.63 6.85 18.42
N ILE A 86 38.15 5.61 18.57
CA ILE A 86 39.01 4.45 18.86
C ILE A 86 40.02 4.19 17.73
N ARG A 87 39.61 4.35 16.46
CA ARG A 87 40.53 4.26 15.32
C ARG A 87 41.61 5.33 15.41
N LYS A 88 41.27 6.58 15.71
CA LYS A 88 42.24 7.66 15.87
C LYS A 88 43.22 7.38 17.02
N GLU A 89 42.74 6.86 18.15
CA GLU A 89 43.57 6.45 19.27
C GLU A 89 44.51 5.29 18.92
N PHE A 90 44.00 4.31 18.17
CA PHE A 90 44.80 3.18 17.69
C PHE A 90 45.90 3.64 16.73
N PHE A 91 45.55 4.46 15.73
CA PHE A 91 46.53 5.01 14.79
C PHE A 91 47.54 5.94 15.46
N SER A 92 47.13 6.77 16.42
CA SER A 92 48.05 7.63 17.16
C SER A 92 49.03 6.82 18.02
N HIS A 93 48.57 5.71 18.63
CA HIS A 93 49.45 4.77 19.34
C HIS A 93 50.43 4.04 18.41
N VAL A 94 49.97 3.62 17.23
CA VAL A 94 50.84 2.96 16.26
C VAL A 94 51.88 3.94 15.72
N ASP A 95 51.49 5.18 15.40
CA ASP A 95 52.40 6.21 14.91
C ASP A 95 53.38 6.68 15.99
N SER A 96 52.94 6.84 17.24
CA SER A 96 53.84 7.19 18.35
C SER A 96 54.88 6.09 18.59
N LYS A 97 54.47 4.82 18.64
CA LYS A 97 55.39 3.67 18.71
C LYS A 97 56.33 3.62 17.51
N ARG A 98 55.84 3.87 16.30
CA ARG A 98 56.66 3.92 15.08
C ARG A 98 57.71 5.04 15.15
N ILE A 99 57.35 6.21 15.69
CA ILE A 99 58.27 7.33 15.91
C ILE A 99 59.28 7.00 17.01
N GLU A 100 58.86 6.40 18.13
CA GLU A 100 59.77 5.96 19.20
C GLU A 100 60.74 4.87 18.73
N GLN A 101 60.29 3.89 17.96
CA GLN A 101 61.15 2.88 17.36
C GLN A 101 62.16 3.52 16.40
N ARG A 102 61.74 4.49 15.57
CA ARG A 102 62.66 5.27 14.71
C ARG A 102 63.69 6.07 15.51
N LYS A 103 63.37 6.50 16.73
CA LYS A 103 64.31 7.21 17.63
C LYS A 103 65.25 6.26 18.38
N LYS A 104 64.77 5.08 18.80
CA LYS A 104 65.57 4.07 19.53
C LYS A 104 66.48 3.24 18.64
N THR A 105 66.08 2.97 17.39
CA THR A 105 66.88 2.16 16.47
C THR A 105 67.64 3.03 15.47
N ARG A 106 68.96 2.90 15.43
CA ARG A 106 69.75 3.34 14.28
C ARG A 106 69.20 2.62 13.05
N GLY A 107 68.90 3.35 11.97
CA GLY A 107 68.30 2.75 10.78
C GLY A 107 69.15 1.58 10.28
N ILE A 108 68.53 0.41 10.05
CA ILE A 108 69.22 -0.81 9.58
C ILE A 108 70.10 -0.54 8.35
N SER A 109 69.68 0.40 7.48
CA SER A 109 70.48 0.85 6.34
C SER A 109 71.78 1.55 6.75
N SER A 110 71.74 2.37 7.80
CA SER A 110 72.91 3.07 8.36
C SER A 110 73.89 2.07 8.98
N ILE A 111 73.39 1.09 9.75
CA ILE A 111 74.21 0.01 10.33
C ILE A 111 74.87 -0.85 9.22
N LYS A 112 74.11 -1.19 8.15
CA LYS A 112 74.65 -1.92 6.98
C LYS A 112 75.68 -1.12 6.19
N GLU A 113 75.55 0.20 6.13
CA GLU A 113 76.53 1.05 5.47
C GLU A 113 77.80 1.23 6.31
N GLU A 114 77.67 1.30 7.65
CA GLU A 114 78.80 1.27 8.57
C GLU A 114 79.55 -0.05 8.52
N MET A 115 78.86 -1.20 8.45
CA MET A 115 79.50 -2.50 8.22
C MET A 115 80.29 -2.52 6.91
N ARG A 116 79.72 -2.02 5.80
CA ARG A 116 80.41 -1.93 4.51
C ARG A 116 81.65 -1.03 4.57
N LYS A 117 81.57 0.10 5.28
CA LYS A 117 82.72 1.01 5.51
C LYS A 117 83.80 0.34 6.37
N LEU A 118 83.42 -0.49 7.33
CA LEU A 118 84.34 -1.26 8.18
C LEU A 118 85.05 -2.37 7.39
N GLU A 119 84.31 -3.13 6.59
CA GLU A 119 84.85 -4.15 5.68
C GLU A 119 85.81 -3.53 4.67
N PHE A 120 85.47 -2.36 4.11
CA PHE A 120 86.35 -1.64 3.20
C PHE A 120 87.67 -1.23 3.88
N LYS A 121 87.62 -0.70 5.10
CA LYS A 121 88.83 -0.29 5.86
C LYS A 121 89.72 -1.49 6.25
N HIS A 122 89.12 -2.65 6.51
CA HIS A 122 89.83 -3.91 6.74
C HIS A 122 90.54 -4.38 5.47
N MET A 123 89.85 -4.38 4.32
CA MET A 123 90.45 -4.69 3.02
C MET A 123 91.57 -3.73 2.61
N THR A 124 91.51 -2.45 3.02
CA THR A 124 92.61 -1.50 2.80
C THR A 124 93.77 -1.61 3.80
N LYS A 125 93.77 -2.62 4.70
CA LYS A 125 94.77 -2.84 5.78
C LYS A 125 94.97 -1.64 6.72
N LYS A 126 93.97 -0.76 6.85
CA LYS A 126 94.05 0.44 7.73
C LYS A 126 93.68 0.14 9.18
N ILE A 127 93.30 -1.09 9.52
CA ILE A 127 92.85 -1.52 10.84
C ILE A 127 93.46 -2.90 11.16
N SER A 128 93.77 -3.17 12.42
CA SER A 128 94.17 -4.48 12.95
C SER A 128 92.98 -5.46 12.99
N ASP A 129 93.24 -6.76 12.73
CA ASP A 129 92.24 -7.83 12.70
C ASP A 129 91.42 -7.94 14.00
N GLU A 130 92.05 -7.76 15.16
CA GLU A 130 91.37 -7.82 16.47
C GLU A 130 90.32 -6.71 16.63
N LYS A 131 90.65 -5.48 16.22
CA LYS A 131 89.72 -4.34 16.30
C LYS A 131 88.58 -4.45 15.29
N PHE A 132 88.81 -5.11 14.16
CA PHE A 132 87.79 -5.38 13.16
C PHE A 132 86.76 -6.41 13.65
N GLU A 133 87.24 -7.53 14.21
CA GLU A 133 86.39 -8.57 14.82
C GLU A 133 85.49 -7.99 15.92
N GLU A 134 86.06 -7.16 16.80
CA GLU A 134 85.32 -6.57 17.93
C GLU A 134 84.24 -5.57 17.47
N GLN A 135 84.56 -4.69 16.52
CA GLN A 135 83.60 -3.72 15.97
C GLN A 135 82.54 -4.39 15.10
N ARG A 136 82.89 -5.43 14.35
CA ARG A 136 81.95 -6.24 13.58
C ARG A 136 80.99 -7.02 14.46
N LYS A 137 81.47 -7.54 15.60
CA LYS A 137 80.62 -8.22 16.59
C LYS A 137 79.61 -7.26 17.20
N LYS A 138 80.05 -6.07 17.62
CA LYS A 138 79.15 -5.00 18.14
C LYS A 138 78.09 -4.58 17.12
N LEU A 139 78.49 -4.34 15.87
CA LEU A 139 77.53 -3.97 14.81
C LEU A 139 76.56 -5.09 14.43
N LYS A 140 76.98 -6.36 14.50
CA LYS A 140 76.07 -7.51 14.31
C LYS A 140 75.07 -7.65 15.45
N GLU A 141 75.50 -7.37 16.68
CA GLU A 141 74.63 -7.37 17.86
C GLU A 141 73.59 -6.24 17.75
N GLU A 142 74.03 -5.03 17.41
CA GLU A 142 73.13 -3.89 17.13
C GLU A 142 72.17 -4.17 15.96
N LEU A 143 72.61 -4.88 14.92
CA LEU A 143 71.74 -5.29 13.80
C LEU A 143 70.68 -6.30 14.27
N LYS A 144 71.06 -7.27 15.10
CA LYS A 144 70.17 -8.30 15.64
C LYS A 144 69.13 -7.69 16.59
N ASP A 145 69.54 -6.73 17.41
CA ASP A 145 68.65 -5.99 18.31
C ASP A 145 67.68 -5.08 17.54
N ALA A 146 68.17 -4.43 16.47
CA ALA A 146 67.33 -3.62 15.58
C ALA A 146 66.31 -4.47 14.81
N ASP A 147 66.67 -5.67 14.35
CA ASP A 147 65.72 -6.59 13.69
C ASP A 147 64.75 -7.25 14.69
N GLY A 148 65.22 -7.64 15.88
CA GLY A 148 64.39 -8.21 16.94
C GLY A 148 63.31 -7.23 17.44
N SER A 149 63.66 -5.95 17.56
CA SER A 149 62.73 -4.90 18.00
C SER A 149 61.61 -4.58 16.99
N LYS A 150 61.83 -4.79 15.68
CA LYS A 150 60.81 -4.59 14.63
C LYS A 150 59.69 -5.61 14.66
N ILE A 151 59.97 -6.84 15.08
CA ILE A 151 59.05 -7.97 14.92
C ILE A 151 58.02 -8.02 16.06
N VAL A 152 58.37 -7.52 17.25
CA VAL A 152 57.59 -7.79 18.47
C VAL A 152 56.53 -6.72 18.80
N ASP A 153 56.65 -5.48 18.29
CA ASP A 153 55.87 -4.35 18.83
C ASP A 153 55.10 -3.49 17.81
N LEU A 154 55.01 -3.93 16.54
CA LEU A 154 54.18 -3.25 15.52
C LEU A 154 52.68 -3.55 15.67
N GLY A 155 52.33 -4.57 16.44
CA GLY A 155 50.97 -4.74 16.93
C GLY A 155 50.73 -3.74 18.05
N GLY A 156 49.98 -2.67 17.80
CA GLY A 156 49.46 -1.81 18.88
C GLY A 156 48.84 -2.64 20.02
N PRO A 157 48.72 -2.08 21.25
CA PRO A 157 48.29 -2.81 22.44
C PRO A 157 47.13 -3.78 22.16
N SER A 158 47.24 -5.04 22.60
CA SER A 158 46.23 -6.08 22.36
C SER A 158 44.83 -5.59 22.72
N GLU A 159 44.73 -4.84 23.82
CA GLU A 159 43.50 -4.21 24.31
C GLU A 159 42.89 -3.20 23.32
N LEU A 160 43.70 -2.37 22.64
CA LEU A 160 43.18 -1.41 21.66
C LEU A 160 42.71 -2.10 20.37
N ARG A 161 43.35 -3.22 19.98
CA ARG A 161 42.89 -4.04 18.86
C ARG A 161 41.55 -4.71 19.18
N GLU A 162 41.40 -5.22 20.40
CA GLU A 162 40.17 -5.84 20.85
C GLU A 162 39.03 -4.81 20.96
N LYS A 163 39.30 -3.62 21.52
CA LYS A 163 38.34 -2.50 21.52
C LYS A 163 37.93 -2.07 20.12
N LEU A 164 38.87 -2.00 19.18
CA LEU A 164 38.58 -1.69 17.78
C LEU A 164 37.66 -2.74 17.16
N LYS A 165 37.94 -4.02 17.37
CA LYS A 165 37.12 -5.12 16.86
C LYS A 165 35.70 -5.10 17.44
N ILE A 166 35.57 -4.82 18.73
CA ILE A 166 34.27 -4.68 19.40
C ILE A 166 33.50 -3.50 18.79
N ALA A 167 34.13 -2.32 18.67
CA ALA A 167 33.49 -1.14 18.08
C ALA A 167 33.09 -1.35 16.61
N GLU A 168 33.90 -2.06 15.82
CA GLU A 168 33.56 -2.45 14.45
C GLU A 168 32.35 -3.40 14.42
N SER A 169 32.29 -4.37 15.32
CA SER A 169 31.14 -5.28 15.42
C SER A 169 29.85 -4.57 15.85
N GLU A 170 29.94 -3.59 16.77
CA GLU A 170 28.81 -2.78 17.21
C GLU A 170 28.31 -1.84 16.11
N GLN A 171 29.24 -1.26 15.33
CA GLN A 171 28.89 -0.40 14.19
C GLN A 171 28.25 -1.20 13.05
N GLU A 172 28.77 -2.39 12.76
CA GLU A 172 28.18 -3.30 11.75
C GLU A 172 26.80 -3.79 12.21
N ALA A 173 26.62 -4.14 13.49
CA ALA A 173 25.33 -4.50 14.04
C ALA A 173 24.32 -3.35 13.93
N ALA A 174 24.73 -2.12 14.23
CA ALA A 174 23.89 -0.93 14.06
C ALA A 174 23.58 -0.65 12.58
N HIS A 175 24.53 -0.87 11.66
CA HIS A 175 24.31 -0.72 10.22
C HIS A 175 23.29 -1.75 9.71
N SER A 176 23.50 -3.03 10.02
CA SER A 176 22.61 -4.12 9.66
C SER A 176 21.20 -3.91 10.23
N ALA A 177 21.07 -3.40 11.46
CA ALA A 177 19.77 -3.07 12.04
C ALA A 177 19.03 -1.94 11.29
N VAL A 178 19.74 -0.88 10.87
CA VAL A 178 19.16 0.19 10.04
C VAL A 178 18.70 -0.36 8.69
N ASP A 179 19.53 -1.18 8.04
CA ASP A 179 19.21 -1.76 6.74
C ASP A 179 18.00 -2.69 6.81
N ALA A 180 17.94 -3.54 7.84
CA ALA A 180 16.81 -4.44 8.06
C ALA A 180 15.49 -3.65 8.23
N ALA A 181 15.48 -2.63 9.08
CA ALA A 181 14.30 -1.79 9.28
C ALA A 181 13.94 -0.99 8.02
N ALA A 182 14.93 -0.53 7.25
CA ALA A 182 14.71 0.17 5.98
C ALA A 182 14.10 -0.75 4.91
N VAL A 183 14.54 -2.01 4.82
CA VAL A 183 13.97 -3.01 3.92
C VAL A 183 12.51 -3.28 4.26
N VAL A 184 12.17 -3.44 5.55
CA VAL A 184 10.78 -3.65 5.98
C VAL A 184 9.93 -2.43 5.62
N ALA A 185 10.38 -1.21 5.93
CA ALA A 185 9.66 0.02 5.60
C ALA A 185 9.44 0.17 4.08
N GLN A 186 10.43 -0.20 3.26
CA GLN A 186 10.31 -0.17 1.80
C GLN A 186 9.34 -1.24 1.30
N SER A 187 9.39 -2.47 1.84
CA SER A 187 8.43 -3.52 1.45
C SER A 187 6.98 -3.15 1.78
N ALA A 188 6.74 -2.50 2.92
CA ALA A 188 5.42 -1.97 3.27
C ALA A 188 4.99 -0.87 2.29
N HIS A 189 5.90 0.03 1.92
CA HIS A 189 5.63 1.06 0.92
C HIS A 189 5.29 0.47 -0.47
N ASP A 190 6.01 -0.56 -0.90
CA ASP A 190 5.79 -1.20 -2.20
C ASP A 190 4.45 -1.96 -2.20
N LEU A 191 4.12 -2.66 -1.11
CA LEU A 191 2.80 -3.27 -0.93
C LEU A 191 1.67 -2.24 -0.93
N MET A 192 1.85 -1.07 -0.28
CA MET A 192 0.88 0.03 -0.36
C MET A 192 0.69 0.51 -1.80
N HIS A 193 1.75 0.51 -2.61
CA HIS A 193 1.64 0.90 -4.02
C HIS A 193 0.81 -0.10 -4.81
N GLU A 194 1.04 -1.39 -4.64
CA GLU A 194 0.24 -2.47 -5.26
C GLU A 194 -1.24 -2.35 -4.85
N ILE A 195 -1.52 -2.19 -3.55
CA ILE A 195 -2.88 -1.99 -3.05
C ILE A 195 -3.53 -0.76 -3.69
N ARG A 196 -2.80 0.35 -3.83
CA ARG A 196 -3.33 1.57 -4.48
C ARG A 196 -3.69 1.32 -5.94
N THR A 197 -2.86 0.59 -6.68
CA THR A 197 -3.17 0.24 -8.08
C THR A 197 -4.41 -0.63 -8.17
N GLU A 198 -4.56 -1.60 -7.28
CA GLU A 198 -5.72 -2.48 -7.25
C GLU A 198 -7.00 -1.75 -6.82
N VAL A 199 -6.91 -0.88 -5.82
CA VAL A 199 -8.03 0.00 -5.42
C VAL A 199 -8.46 0.90 -6.56
N SER A 200 -7.52 1.44 -7.35
CA SER A 200 -7.86 2.23 -8.54
C SER A 200 -8.63 1.40 -9.56
N ARG A 201 -8.14 0.18 -9.85
CA ARG A 201 -8.79 -0.77 -10.76
C ARG A 201 -10.22 -1.10 -10.29
N LEU A 202 -10.40 -1.40 -9.02
CA LEU A 202 -11.71 -1.70 -8.43
C LEU A 202 -12.63 -0.48 -8.40
N LYS A 203 -12.11 0.75 -8.24
CA LYS A 203 -12.91 1.98 -8.34
C LYS A 203 -13.48 2.17 -9.74
N ASP A 204 -12.70 1.83 -10.77
CA ASP A 204 -13.18 1.85 -12.15
C ASP A 204 -14.28 0.80 -12.37
N GLU A 205 -14.07 -0.44 -11.89
CA GLU A 205 -15.08 -1.50 -11.95
C GLU A 205 -16.36 -1.14 -11.16
N HIS A 206 -16.23 -0.52 -9.99
CA HIS A 206 -17.36 -0.02 -9.21
C HIS A 206 -18.14 1.04 -9.98
N SER A 207 -17.44 1.96 -10.65
CA SER A 207 -18.04 3.01 -11.48
C SER A 207 -18.77 2.42 -12.69
N ASP A 208 -18.19 1.40 -13.32
CA ASP A 208 -18.83 0.66 -14.41
C ASP A 208 -20.07 -0.11 -13.96
N ALA A 209 -20.00 -0.79 -12.80
CA ALA A 209 -21.14 -1.45 -12.19
C ALA A 209 -22.25 -0.43 -11.86
N HIS A 210 -21.88 0.73 -11.30
CA HIS A 210 -22.81 1.83 -11.03
C HIS A 210 -23.49 2.32 -12.31
N ARG A 211 -22.73 2.54 -13.39
CA ARG A 211 -23.27 2.95 -14.70
C ARG A 211 -24.25 1.93 -15.26
N LYS A 212 -24.00 0.63 -15.06
CA LYS A 212 -24.92 -0.45 -15.45
C LYS A 212 -26.21 -0.42 -14.62
N VAL A 213 -26.11 -0.23 -13.30
CA VAL A 213 -27.29 -0.05 -12.43
C VAL A 213 -28.18 1.08 -12.94
N GLU A 214 -27.61 2.26 -13.22
CA GLU A 214 -28.38 3.38 -13.74
C GLU A 214 -29.01 3.10 -15.10
N LYS A 215 -28.27 2.44 -16.01
CA LYS A 215 -28.77 2.09 -17.33
C LYS A 215 -29.99 1.17 -17.22
N PHE A 216 -29.90 0.12 -16.40
CA PHE A 216 -30.99 -0.84 -16.22
C PHE A 216 -32.18 -0.22 -15.47
N ARG A 217 -31.95 0.64 -14.48
CA ARG A 217 -33.03 1.44 -13.85
C ARG A 217 -33.77 2.28 -14.87
N ARG A 218 -33.05 3.04 -15.71
CA ARG A 218 -33.66 3.86 -16.78
C ARG A 218 -34.47 3.03 -17.77
N ILE A 219 -34.05 1.80 -18.08
CA ILE A 219 -34.80 0.89 -18.95
C ILE A 219 -36.03 0.36 -18.23
N ALA A 220 -35.89 -0.09 -16.98
CA ALA A 220 -37.00 -0.55 -16.15
C ALA A 220 -38.09 0.53 -16.01
N ASP A 221 -37.70 1.78 -15.76
CA ASP A 221 -38.62 2.92 -15.67
C ASP A 221 -39.38 3.17 -16.98
N LYS A 222 -38.71 3.03 -18.13
CA LYS A 222 -39.38 3.13 -19.44
C LYS A 222 -40.44 2.06 -19.63
N HIS A 223 -40.14 0.81 -19.24
CA HIS A 223 -41.11 -0.28 -19.29
C HIS A 223 -42.22 -0.12 -18.25
N HIS A 224 -41.90 0.40 -17.07
CA HIS A 224 -42.89 0.70 -16.04
C HIS A 224 -43.87 1.78 -16.51
N LYS A 225 -43.40 2.87 -17.11
CA LYS A 225 -44.27 3.91 -17.69
C LYS A 225 -45.19 3.35 -18.78
N LYS A 226 -44.67 2.49 -19.66
CA LYS A 226 -45.50 1.81 -20.68
C LYS A 226 -46.54 0.90 -20.07
N PHE A 227 -46.16 0.16 -19.02
CA PHE A 227 -47.07 -0.69 -18.25
C PHE A 227 -48.19 0.11 -17.61
N LEU A 228 -47.88 1.24 -16.96
CA LEU A 228 -48.88 2.12 -16.34
C LEU A 228 -49.86 2.70 -17.36
N VAL A 229 -49.36 3.21 -18.50
CA VAL A 229 -50.22 3.71 -19.58
C VAL A 229 -51.11 2.59 -20.11
N GLY A 230 -50.54 1.40 -20.34
CA GLY A 230 -51.30 0.23 -20.79
C GLY A 230 -52.37 -0.20 -19.80
N MET A 231 -52.09 -0.17 -18.50
CA MET A 231 -53.05 -0.45 -17.43
C MET A 231 -54.22 0.54 -17.46
N ARG A 232 -53.94 1.85 -17.52
CA ARG A 232 -54.99 2.88 -17.61
C ARG A 232 -55.82 2.76 -18.88
N CYS A 233 -55.21 2.42 -20.01
CA CYS A 233 -55.95 2.18 -21.25
C CYS A 233 -56.91 0.99 -21.13
N ILE A 234 -56.50 -0.10 -20.47
CA ILE A 234 -57.37 -1.25 -20.21
C ILE A 234 -58.54 -0.84 -19.32
N GLN A 235 -58.26 -0.17 -18.20
CA GLN A 235 -59.28 0.34 -17.27
C GLN A 235 -60.26 1.29 -17.96
N SER A 236 -59.78 2.18 -18.83
CA SER A 236 -60.64 3.09 -19.60
C SER A 236 -61.52 2.35 -20.60
N ILE A 237 -60.98 1.34 -21.30
CA ILE A 237 -61.78 0.49 -22.21
C ILE A 237 -62.83 -0.29 -21.41
N ASP A 238 -62.49 -0.81 -20.23
CA ASP A 238 -63.41 -1.50 -19.34
C ASP A 238 -64.52 -0.58 -18.83
N GLY A 239 -64.19 0.66 -18.44
CA GLY A 239 -65.18 1.67 -18.09
C GLY A 239 -66.15 1.99 -19.23
N ILE A 240 -65.68 2.10 -20.48
CA ILE A 240 -66.55 2.32 -21.65
C ILE A 240 -67.43 1.08 -21.96
N LEU A 241 -66.87 -0.12 -21.84
CA LEU A 241 -67.61 -1.37 -22.05
C LEU A 241 -68.70 -1.58 -20.99
N ASN A 242 -68.43 -1.22 -19.74
CA ASN A 242 -69.35 -1.36 -18.61
C ASN A 242 -70.41 -0.24 -18.56
N SER A 243 -70.04 1.01 -18.88
CA SER A 243 -71.02 2.11 -18.99
C SER A 243 -71.98 1.95 -20.17
N THR A 244 -71.61 1.21 -21.23
CA THR A 244 -72.54 0.82 -22.29
C THR A 244 -73.38 -0.42 -21.96
N THR A 245 -73.23 -0.98 -20.76
CA THR A 245 -74.16 -1.96 -20.17
C THR A 245 -75.02 -1.36 -19.06
N ASP A 246 -74.54 -0.32 -18.38
CA ASP A 246 -75.27 0.38 -17.31
C ASP A 246 -76.03 1.61 -17.82
N ASP A 247 -77.18 1.35 -18.46
CA ASP A 247 -78.31 2.30 -18.50
C ASP A 247 -79.17 2.17 -17.21
N LEU A 248 -78.62 1.57 -16.13
CA LEU A 248 -79.30 1.28 -14.87
C LEU A 248 -78.33 1.30 -13.66
N GLY A 249 -77.93 2.49 -13.16
CA GLY A 249 -77.47 2.63 -11.76
C GLY A 249 -76.20 3.47 -11.51
N SER A 250 -76.25 4.78 -11.75
CA SER A 250 -75.10 5.69 -11.57
C SER A 250 -75.03 6.30 -10.15
N VAL A 251 -74.27 5.72 -9.20
CA VAL A 251 -73.74 6.47 -8.03
C VAL A 251 -72.40 5.91 -7.50
N GLU A 252 -72.11 4.61 -7.61
CA GLU A 252 -70.95 3.99 -6.93
C GLU A 252 -69.58 4.18 -7.63
N ASP A 253 -69.55 4.49 -8.92
CA ASP A 253 -68.30 4.46 -9.69
C ASP A 253 -67.31 5.60 -9.37
N ALA A 254 -67.81 6.78 -8.97
CA ALA A 254 -66.97 7.94 -8.68
C ALA A 254 -66.09 7.73 -7.42
N ALA A 255 -66.63 7.06 -6.40
CA ALA A 255 -65.90 6.74 -5.17
C ALA A 255 -64.78 5.70 -5.40
N SER A 256 -64.95 4.80 -6.39
CA SER A 256 -63.94 3.77 -6.70
C SER A 256 -62.70 4.33 -7.40
N VAL A 257 -62.82 5.48 -8.09
CA VAL A 257 -61.72 6.11 -8.83
C VAL A 257 -60.77 6.83 -7.86
N GLU A 258 -61.29 7.58 -6.89
CA GLU A 258 -60.48 8.24 -5.86
C GLU A 258 -59.75 7.23 -4.94
N ALA A 259 -60.40 6.13 -4.57
CA ALA A 259 -59.76 5.07 -3.80
C ALA A 259 -58.65 4.33 -4.57
N ARG A 260 -58.74 4.28 -5.91
CA ARG A 260 -57.73 3.65 -6.78
C ARG A 260 -56.51 4.55 -6.99
N ASP A 261 -56.69 5.86 -7.11
CA ASP A 261 -55.58 6.82 -7.21
C ASP A 261 -54.70 6.81 -5.94
N LEU A 262 -55.31 6.63 -4.76
CA LEU A 262 -54.59 6.46 -3.49
C LEU A 262 -53.82 5.14 -3.41
N MET A 263 -54.35 4.05 -3.98
CA MET A 263 -53.68 2.77 -4.00
C MET A 263 -52.49 2.75 -4.98
N ASP A 264 -52.61 3.46 -6.11
CA ASP A 264 -51.49 3.66 -7.04
C ASP A 264 -50.38 4.55 -6.45
N LEU A 265 -50.75 5.57 -5.64
CA LEU A 265 -49.80 6.42 -4.90
C LEU A 265 -49.09 5.65 -3.77
N LEU A 266 -49.80 4.75 -3.09
CA LEU A 266 -49.21 3.88 -2.07
C LEU A 266 -48.22 2.86 -2.68
N MET A 267 -48.53 2.36 -3.88
CA MET A 267 -47.69 1.40 -4.61
C MET A 267 -46.50 2.05 -5.34
N SER A 268 -46.52 3.37 -5.53
CA SER A 268 -45.38 4.15 -6.04
C SER A 268 -44.34 4.50 -4.96
N GLY A 269 -44.70 4.34 -3.67
CA GLY A 269 -43.80 4.54 -2.54
C GLY A 269 -43.62 6.00 -2.10
N GLU A 270 -44.51 6.90 -2.54
CA GLU A 270 -44.60 8.26 -1.99
C GLU A 270 -45.27 8.24 -0.60
N THR A 271 -44.82 9.11 0.32
CA THR A 271 -45.37 9.19 1.68
C THR A 271 -46.73 9.88 1.65
N LEU A 272 -47.81 9.16 1.94
CA LEU A 272 -49.17 9.71 2.04
C LEU A 272 -49.26 10.76 3.16
N GLY A 273 -49.93 11.89 2.86
CA GLY A 273 -50.25 12.92 3.84
C GLY A 273 -51.48 12.56 4.70
N LEU A 274 -51.70 13.33 5.78
CA LEU A 274 -52.86 13.17 6.65
C LEU A 274 -54.19 13.48 5.93
N GLU A 275 -54.16 14.40 4.95
CA GLU A 275 -55.31 14.71 4.10
C GLU A 275 -55.74 13.53 3.21
N ASP A 276 -54.78 12.81 2.64
CA ASP A 276 -55.01 11.65 1.77
C ASP A 276 -55.61 10.45 2.55
N LEU A 277 -55.18 10.25 3.80
CA LEU A 277 -55.75 9.25 4.70
C LEU A 277 -57.17 9.61 5.15
N MET A 278 -57.47 10.89 5.38
CA MET A 278 -58.82 11.33 5.72
C MET A 278 -59.80 11.19 4.56
N ALA A 279 -59.34 11.32 3.32
CA ALA A 279 -60.17 11.05 2.13
C ALA A 279 -60.60 9.58 2.07
N PHE A 280 -59.71 8.64 2.40
CA PHE A 280 -60.04 7.21 2.47
C PHE A 280 -61.10 6.89 3.54
N GLN A 281 -61.03 7.57 4.69
CA GLN A 281 -61.95 7.34 5.81
C GLN A 281 -63.34 7.94 5.60
N ARG A 282 -63.50 8.90 4.68
CA ARG A 282 -64.82 9.46 4.32
C ARG A 282 -65.57 8.64 3.27
N ASN A 283 -64.85 7.80 2.52
CA ASN A 283 -65.40 7.01 1.42
C ASN A 283 -65.65 5.53 1.78
N ASN A 284 -65.54 5.16 3.06
CA ASN A 284 -65.92 3.85 3.63
C ASN A 284 -66.96 4.00 4.74
#